data_AF-A0A815R118-F1
#
_entry.id   AF-A0A815R118-F1
#
_cell.length_a   1.000
_cell.length_b   1.000
_cell.length_c   1.000
_cell.angle_alpha   90.00
_cell.angle_beta   90.00
_cell.angle_gamma   90.00
#
_symmetry.space_group_name_H-M   'P 1'
#
loop_
_entity.id
_entity.type
_entity.pdbx_description
1 polymer ?
#
loop_
_entity_poly.entity_id
_entity_poly.type
_entity_poly.pdbx_seq_one_letter_code
_entity_poly.pdbx_strand_id
1 'polypeptide(L)'
;MQSSLNLQAPGLDFLPANPVELITTYTGMNSFLLCYIQCNMNPLCRTFVSDIVLPSVCRLYEGSIDTGNIVKSSSLTSRVGGLYYYPSLYAVYNQMCDPHVLSSNRYLICVDNVWQCPKTTFWNSSMCLNQVYYGDTCTMDEACRQDIGLQCSSDCQKCICNSTASWKNASCVIGQTVCPSSKPPDPCVAAYWPLDGNANDLTNTHNGTLVGNPSFVMGYIDHAIQCSGTPYITVPYIDFYRRSFIVEFWFYINNRTSGDIGLLGECMNATSHTCLHLELKNASKPFMGFFYDDSVGSSSIRQIYVNGLVENISLSSSLSSTGYLGQSGPVTICKTITSPLSAITYIDQIFVTQRAKTANEILNDATLIAYYSFDCGSILDSGPNLLQSFAVGQTMITGRVKDALLFNSTNGYFRTSSFMTFGIANQSFSIALWMKPVNLRGILVHIANQSTGDGWCMPLLGFNSSGILIAQSSSLIIAVPTFPLNVWTHIAQTFSIQNGLQLYINGTLYQTVVGVPMTPSYQSMYVSIGSQQMGGSSCMWGAIEPRSYAGAVDELRIYNRQITTAEIAVISS
;
A
#
# COMPACT_ATOMS: atom_id res chain seq x y z
N MET A 1 -16.38 -7.25 45.66
CA MET A 1 -15.12 -7.29 44.89
C MET A 1 -15.45 -6.81 43.48
N GLN A 2 -14.95 -5.64 43.08
CA GLN A 2 -15.43 -4.95 41.87
C GLN A 2 -14.64 -5.32 40.60
N SER A 3 -13.56 -6.09 40.69
CA SER A 3 -12.84 -6.68 39.53
C SER A 3 -12.16 -7.97 39.95
N SER A 4 -12.01 -8.93 39.03
CA SER A 4 -11.17 -10.11 39.24
C SER A 4 -9.76 -9.90 38.70
N LEU A 5 -8.77 -10.46 39.39
CA LEU A 5 -7.38 -10.44 38.98
C LEU A 5 -7.08 -11.71 38.20
N ASN A 6 -6.68 -11.56 36.94
CA ASN A 6 -6.09 -12.64 36.16
C ASN A 6 -4.57 -12.53 36.23
N LEU A 7 -3.91 -13.59 36.64
CA LEU A 7 -2.49 -13.61 36.96
C LEU A 7 -1.84 -14.69 36.10
N GLN A 8 -0.93 -14.27 35.21
CA GLN A 8 -0.23 -15.17 34.32
C GLN A 8 0.91 -15.90 35.06
N ALA A 9 1.41 -16.98 34.43
CA ALA A 9 2.56 -17.71 34.92
C ALA A 9 3.82 -16.82 35.04
N PRO A 10 4.77 -17.14 35.94
CA PRO A 10 6.05 -16.44 36.01
C PRO A 10 6.87 -16.62 34.73
N GLY A 11 7.79 -15.69 34.47
CA GLY A 11 8.66 -15.73 33.30
C GLY A 11 8.04 -15.15 32.04
N LEU A 12 6.97 -14.36 32.19
CA LEU A 12 6.22 -13.75 31.09
C LEU A 12 6.30 -12.23 31.14
N ASP A 13 6.25 -11.61 29.97
CA ASP A 13 6.16 -10.16 29.79
C ASP A 13 4.94 -9.83 28.90
N PHE A 14 4.49 -8.59 28.99
CA PHE A 14 3.44 -8.05 28.15
C PHE A 14 4.05 -7.11 27.12
N LEU A 15 3.86 -7.45 25.85
CA LEU A 15 4.14 -6.58 24.73
C LEU A 15 2.82 -5.94 24.30
N PRO A 16 2.57 -4.65 24.61
CA PRO A 16 1.35 -3.98 24.17
C PRO A 16 1.27 -3.93 22.64
N ALA A 17 0.05 -3.82 22.09
CA ALA A 17 -0.12 -3.66 20.65
C ALA A 17 0.46 -2.33 20.17
N ASN A 18 0.43 -1.31 21.03
CA ASN A 18 1.02 0.00 20.77
C ASN A 18 1.91 0.46 21.94
N PRO A 19 3.13 0.99 21.68
CA PRO A 19 4.00 1.52 22.74
C PRO A 19 3.38 2.68 23.55
N VAL A 20 2.37 3.38 23.03
CA VAL A 20 1.63 4.43 23.74
C VAL A 20 0.76 3.88 24.89
N GLU A 21 0.50 2.57 24.93
CA GLU A 21 -0.27 1.95 26.02
C GLU A 21 0.46 1.97 27.37
N LEU A 22 1.77 2.18 27.41
CA LEU A 22 2.53 2.25 28.67
C LEU A 22 2.18 3.55 29.40
N ILE A 23 1.42 3.41 30.49
CA ILE A 23 1.00 4.53 31.33
C ILE A 23 2.19 5.06 32.13
N THR A 24 2.89 4.16 32.82
CA THR A 24 4.01 4.53 33.68
C THR A 24 4.86 3.32 34.07
N THR A 25 6.10 3.59 34.47
CA THR A 25 7.02 2.61 35.04
C THR A 25 7.49 3.09 36.41
N TYR A 26 7.32 2.23 37.40
CA TYR A 26 7.79 2.46 38.76
C TYR A 26 8.99 1.55 39.04
N THR A 27 9.98 2.08 39.76
CA THR A 27 11.14 1.34 40.24
C THR A 27 11.08 1.13 41.76
N GLY A 28 11.70 0.07 42.26
CA GLY A 28 11.76 -0.22 43.70
C GLY A 28 10.48 -0.88 44.26
N MET A 29 9.51 -1.25 43.42
CA MET A 29 8.35 -2.03 43.83
C MET A 29 8.67 -3.52 43.93
N ASN A 30 9.08 -3.95 45.12
CA ASN A 30 9.48 -5.31 45.45
C ASN A 30 8.33 -6.31 45.65
N SER A 31 7.10 -5.96 45.27
CA SER A 31 5.93 -6.82 45.44
C SER A 31 4.93 -6.67 44.30
N PHE A 32 4.49 -7.81 43.79
CA PHE A 32 3.40 -7.91 42.82
C PHE A 32 2.12 -7.24 43.34
N LEU A 33 1.80 -7.40 44.63
CA LEU A 33 0.61 -6.81 45.23
C LEU A 33 0.65 -5.28 45.21
N LEU A 34 1.83 -4.69 45.40
CA LEU A 34 1.99 -3.24 45.30
C LEU A 34 1.75 -2.76 43.87
N CYS A 35 2.29 -3.49 42.88
CA CYS A 35 2.06 -3.18 41.47
C CYS A 35 0.56 -3.28 41.09
N TYR A 36 -0.12 -4.31 41.59
CA TYR A 36 -1.58 -4.45 41.47
C TYR A 36 -2.34 -3.28 42.09
N ILE A 37 -1.97 -2.83 43.29
CA ILE A 37 -2.62 -1.70 43.97
C ILE A 37 -2.45 -0.42 43.13
N GLN A 38 -1.25 -0.16 42.61
CA GLN A 38 -1.03 1.00 41.72
C GLN A 38 -1.89 0.92 40.46
N CYS A 39 -2.00 -0.26 39.85
CA CYS A 39 -2.91 -0.45 38.71
C CYS A 39 -4.39 -0.28 39.09
N ASN A 40 -4.81 -0.59 40.33
CA ASN A 40 -6.19 -0.37 40.76
C ASN A 40 -6.51 1.10 41.04
N MET A 41 -5.54 1.85 41.55
CA MET A 41 -5.70 3.28 41.80
C MET A 41 -5.71 4.10 40.51
N ASN A 42 -5.11 3.59 39.43
CA ASN A 42 -5.13 4.25 38.14
C ASN A 42 -6.36 3.82 37.31
N PRO A 43 -7.32 4.73 37.03
CA PRO A 43 -8.55 4.38 36.33
C PRO A 43 -8.32 3.92 34.88
N LEU A 44 -7.19 4.28 34.26
CA LEU A 44 -6.83 3.86 32.91
C LEU A 44 -6.12 2.49 32.88
N CYS A 45 -5.54 2.04 33.99
CA CYS A 45 -4.78 0.79 34.00
C CYS A 45 -5.71 -0.43 33.87
N ARG A 46 -5.31 -1.37 33.01
CA ARG A 46 -5.98 -2.66 32.77
C ARG A 46 -5.01 -3.83 32.92
N THR A 47 -3.77 -3.64 32.48
CA THR A 47 -2.71 -4.65 32.55
C THR A 47 -1.51 -4.09 33.28
N PHE A 48 -0.79 -4.93 34.01
CA PHE A 48 0.46 -4.56 34.66
C PHE A 48 1.48 -5.70 34.59
N VAL A 49 2.75 -5.32 34.56
CA VAL A 49 3.87 -6.26 34.62
C VAL A 49 4.69 -5.94 35.86
N SER A 50 4.88 -6.92 36.73
CA SER A 50 5.71 -6.81 37.92
C SER A 50 6.92 -7.72 37.79
N ASP A 51 8.10 -7.16 37.98
CA ASP A 51 9.34 -7.89 38.18
C ASP A 51 9.99 -7.48 39.50
N ILE A 52 10.28 -8.48 40.34
CA ILE A 52 10.82 -8.29 41.69
C ILE A 52 12.34 -8.41 41.76
N VAL A 53 13.02 -8.76 40.65
CA VAL A 53 14.49 -8.76 40.55
C VAL A 53 15.01 -7.33 40.57
N LEU A 54 16.10 -7.08 41.31
CA LEU A 54 16.64 -5.72 41.47
C LEU A 54 17.37 -5.23 40.19
N PRO A 55 17.09 -3.99 39.73
CA PRO A 55 16.11 -3.06 40.28
C PRO A 55 14.67 -3.52 39.95
N SER A 56 13.81 -3.63 40.96
CA SER A 56 12.44 -4.12 40.76
C SER A 56 11.64 -3.10 39.96
N VAL A 57 10.81 -3.60 39.05
CA VAL A 57 10.06 -2.80 38.08
C VAL A 57 8.58 -3.17 38.11
N CYS A 58 7.72 -2.15 38.08
CA CYS A 58 6.29 -2.30 37.85
C CYS A 58 5.88 -1.40 36.68
N ARG A 59 5.40 -1.99 35.59
CA ARG A 59 4.87 -1.29 34.42
C ARG A 59 3.36 -1.38 34.39
N LEU A 60 2.68 -0.26 34.19
CA LEU A 60 1.23 -0.19 34.07
C LEU A 60 0.82 0.14 32.63
N TYR A 61 -0.20 -0.54 32.12
CA TYR A 61 -0.66 -0.41 30.74
C TYR A 61 -2.16 -0.14 30.67
N GLU A 62 -2.54 0.67 29.69
CA GLU A 62 -3.93 0.99 29.34
C GLU A 62 -4.62 -0.17 28.63
N GLY A 63 -3.89 -0.92 27.80
CA GLY A 63 -4.39 -2.09 27.06
C GLY A 63 -4.83 -3.24 27.96
N SER A 64 -5.89 -3.95 27.54
CA SER A 64 -6.30 -5.19 28.17
C SER A 64 -5.26 -6.27 27.88
N ILE A 65 -5.23 -7.30 28.72
CA ILE A 65 -4.36 -8.45 28.48
C ILE A 65 -4.72 -9.17 27.16
N ASP A 66 -5.97 -9.01 26.71
CA ASP A 66 -6.48 -9.60 25.47
C ASP A 66 -6.13 -8.78 24.21
N THR A 67 -5.66 -7.53 24.37
CA THR A 67 -5.32 -6.65 23.23
C THR A 67 -3.83 -6.64 22.88
N GLY A 68 -2.96 -7.19 23.74
CA GLY A 68 -1.52 -7.28 23.49
C GLY A 68 -1.01 -8.72 23.45
N ASN A 69 0.29 -8.90 23.25
CA ASN A 69 0.93 -10.20 23.19
C ASN A 69 1.63 -10.56 24.50
N ILE A 70 1.37 -11.77 25.02
CA ILE A 70 2.11 -12.33 26.14
C ILE A 70 3.33 -13.08 25.61
N VAL A 71 4.51 -12.61 25.96
CA VAL A 71 5.79 -13.13 25.47
C VAL A 71 6.64 -13.66 26.59
N LYS A 72 7.65 -14.47 26.25
CA LYS A 72 8.63 -14.96 27.24
C LYS A 72 9.51 -13.81 27.71
N SER A 73 9.61 -13.62 29.02
CA SER A 73 10.50 -12.63 29.63
C SER A 73 11.92 -13.17 29.76
N SER A 74 12.91 -12.28 29.72
CA SER A 74 14.28 -12.58 30.15
C SER A 74 14.38 -12.80 31.67
N SER A 75 13.41 -12.29 32.43
CA SER A 75 13.32 -12.44 33.88
C SER A 75 12.33 -13.54 34.27
N LEU A 76 12.82 -14.55 34.98
CA LEU A 76 11.99 -15.67 35.47
C LEU A 76 11.00 -15.26 36.57
N THR A 77 11.18 -14.08 37.16
CA THR A 77 10.32 -13.52 38.21
C THR A 77 9.28 -12.53 37.68
N SER A 78 9.41 -12.10 36.42
CA SER A 78 8.41 -11.25 35.76
C SER A 78 7.06 -11.94 35.69
N ARG A 79 6.00 -11.20 36.01
CA ARG A 79 4.60 -11.66 35.96
C ARG A 79 3.70 -10.60 35.36
N VAL A 80 2.78 -11.04 34.51
CA VAL A 80 1.73 -10.22 33.93
C VAL A 80 0.43 -10.40 34.71
N GLY A 81 -0.24 -9.31 35.06
CA GLY A 81 -1.55 -9.30 35.68
C GLY A 81 -2.54 -8.45 34.88
N GLY A 82 -3.77 -8.95 34.71
CA GLY A 82 -4.87 -8.25 34.05
C GLY A 82 -6.07 -8.06 34.98
N LEU A 83 -6.78 -6.96 34.81
CA LEU A 83 -8.00 -6.63 35.55
C LEU A 83 -9.23 -6.92 34.68
N TYR A 84 -10.06 -7.87 35.11
CA TYR A 84 -11.31 -8.21 34.41
C TYR A 84 -12.51 -7.56 35.09
N TYR A 85 -13.41 -7.05 34.25
CA TYR A 85 -14.64 -6.37 34.67
C TYR A 85 -15.87 -7.18 34.31
N TYR A 86 -16.94 -6.96 35.05
CA TYR A 86 -18.23 -7.61 34.84
C TYR A 86 -19.24 -6.59 34.29
N PRO A 87 -20.11 -6.96 33.34
CA PRO A 87 -21.16 -6.08 32.82
C PRO A 87 -22.05 -5.45 33.90
N SER A 88 -22.28 -6.15 35.02
CA SER A 88 -23.08 -5.67 36.15
C SER A 88 -22.55 -4.37 36.78
N LEU A 89 -21.27 -4.05 36.60
CA LEU A 89 -20.66 -2.81 37.09
C LEU A 89 -21.10 -1.57 36.31
N TYR A 90 -21.69 -1.76 35.12
CA TYR A 90 -22.09 -0.70 34.20
C TYR A 90 -23.60 -0.45 34.19
N ALA A 91 -24.35 -1.00 35.16
CA ALA A 91 -25.81 -0.92 35.23
C ALA A 91 -26.37 0.50 35.27
N VAL A 92 -25.55 1.49 35.68
CA VAL A 92 -25.93 2.91 35.75
C VAL A 92 -25.48 3.72 34.53
N TYR A 93 -24.91 3.09 33.50
CA TYR A 93 -24.53 3.77 32.25
C TYR A 93 -25.74 4.51 31.65
N ASN A 94 -25.49 5.73 31.15
CA ASN A 94 -26.49 6.64 30.59
C ASN A 94 -27.61 7.08 31.57
N GLN A 95 -27.43 6.87 32.87
CA GLN A 95 -28.30 7.43 33.92
C GLN A 95 -27.72 8.74 34.46
N MET A 96 -28.57 9.56 35.09
CA MET A 96 -28.14 10.81 35.72
C MET A 96 -27.13 10.57 36.84
N CYS A 97 -26.10 11.40 36.91
CA CYS A 97 -25.09 11.40 37.96
C CYS A 97 -24.97 12.79 38.60
N ASP A 98 -24.57 12.82 39.87
CA ASP A 98 -24.28 14.08 40.58
C ASP A 98 -22.77 14.40 40.47
N PRO A 99 -22.38 15.47 39.74
CA PRO A 99 -20.97 15.83 39.58
C PRO A 99 -20.32 16.33 40.89
N HIS A 100 -21.10 16.66 41.93
CA HIS A 100 -20.60 17.13 43.22
C HIS A 100 -20.35 16.00 44.23
N VAL A 101 -20.82 14.78 43.95
CA VAL A 101 -20.47 13.58 44.71
C VAL A 101 -19.26 12.95 44.05
N LEU A 102 -18.07 13.13 44.65
CA LEU A 102 -16.81 12.46 44.28
C LEU A 102 -17.04 10.95 44.06
N SER A 103 -17.31 10.55 42.82
CA SER A 103 -17.59 9.15 42.50
C SER A 103 -17.26 8.83 41.04
N SER A 104 -16.20 9.44 40.49
CA SER A 104 -15.53 8.79 39.36
C SER A 104 -15.08 7.40 39.82
N ASN A 105 -15.80 6.36 39.42
CA ASN A 105 -15.34 4.99 39.57
C ASN A 105 -14.45 4.68 38.36
N ARG A 106 -13.54 3.72 38.46
CA ARG A 106 -12.67 3.35 37.33
C ARG A 106 -13.43 2.86 36.09
N TYR A 107 -14.71 2.50 36.25
CA TYR A 107 -15.56 1.94 35.21
C TYR A 107 -16.40 2.99 34.48
N LEU A 108 -16.82 4.06 35.17
CA LEU A 108 -17.74 5.09 34.64
C LEU A 108 -17.37 6.46 35.21
N ILE A 109 -17.43 7.48 34.36
CA ILE A 109 -17.20 8.88 34.71
C ILE A 109 -18.48 9.69 34.52
N CYS A 110 -18.70 10.69 35.36
CA CYS A 110 -19.82 11.61 35.22
C CYS A 110 -19.42 12.73 34.26
N VAL A 111 -20.02 12.76 33.06
CA VAL A 111 -19.79 13.78 32.02
C VAL A 111 -21.14 14.37 31.66
N ASP A 112 -21.27 15.69 31.72
CA ASP A 112 -22.51 16.42 31.45
C ASP A 112 -23.74 15.90 32.23
N ASN A 113 -23.54 15.56 33.51
CA ASN A 113 -24.54 14.97 34.42
C ASN A 113 -25.05 13.58 34.02
N VAL A 114 -24.33 12.85 33.16
CA VAL A 114 -24.66 11.48 32.77
C VAL A 114 -23.45 10.55 32.96
N TRP A 115 -23.69 9.32 33.43
CA TRP A 115 -22.65 8.29 33.51
C TRP A 115 -22.22 7.84 32.12
N GLN A 116 -20.96 8.08 31.77
CA GLN A 116 -20.35 7.74 30.50
C GLN A 116 -19.10 6.89 30.68
N CYS A 117 -18.64 6.31 29.57
CA CYS A 117 -17.39 5.57 29.56
C CYS A 117 -16.20 6.49 29.84
N PRO A 118 -15.20 6.04 30.63
CA PRO A 118 -13.94 6.75 30.81
C PRO A 118 -13.26 7.10 29.48
N LYS A 119 -12.38 8.11 29.50
CA LYS A 119 -11.51 8.42 28.36
C LYS A 119 -10.82 7.13 27.86
N THR A 120 -10.59 7.04 26.55
CA THR A 120 -9.98 5.91 25.82
C THR A 120 -10.77 4.60 25.90
N THR A 121 -12.03 4.65 26.30
CA THR A 121 -12.96 3.51 26.28
C THR A 121 -14.27 3.89 25.57
N PHE A 122 -14.98 2.89 25.06
CA PHE A 122 -16.24 3.06 24.34
C PHE A 122 -17.30 2.07 24.80
N TRP A 123 -18.56 2.45 24.66
CA TRP A 123 -19.68 1.62 25.06
C TRP A 123 -20.00 0.57 23.99
N ASN A 124 -19.89 -0.71 24.31
CA ASN A 124 -20.20 -1.80 23.37
C ASN A 124 -21.65 -2.32 23.48
N SER A 125 -22.56 -1.57 24.10
CA SER A 125 -23.93 -1.99 24.50
C SER A 125 -24.05 -2.79 25.80
N SER A 126 -22.94 -3.18 26.43
CA SER A 126 -22.94 -3.98 27.67
C SER A 126 -21.97 -3.43 28.74
N MET A 127 -20.79 -3.01 28.30
CA MET A 127 -19.74 -2.46 29.16
C MET A 127 -18.82 -1.51 28.38
N CYS A 128 -18.02 -0.72 29.09
CA CYS A 128 -16.98 0.08 28.47
C CYS A 128 -15.78 -0.80 28.12
N LEU A 129 -15.47 -0.91 26.84
CA LEU A 129 -14.27 -1.58 26.31
C LEU A 129 -13.21 -0.56 25.96
N ASN A 130 -11.94 -0.97 25.96
CA ASN A 130 -10.86 -0.11 25.48
C ASN A 130 -11.06 0.21 23.99
N GLN A 131 -10.84 1.47 23.64
CA GLN A 131 -10.71 1.88 22.25
C GLN A 131 -9.45 1.24 21.65
N VAL A 132 -9.52 0.90 20.37
CA VAL A 132 -8.47 0.17 19.66
C VAL A 132 -7.65 1.10 18.75
N TYR A 133 -6.49 0.65 18.32
CA TYR A 133 -5.47 1.45 17.63
C TYR A 133 -5.53 1.27 16.11
N TYR A 134 -4.64 1.96 15.40
CA TYR A 134 -4.56 1.91 13.94
C TYR A 134 -4.41 0.47 13.43
N GLY A 135 -5.24 0.07 12.47
CA GLY A 135 -5.26 -1.27 11.88
C GLY A 135 -6.09 -2.31 12.65
N ASP A 136 -6.55 -1.98 13.86
CA ASP A 136 -7.42 -2.88 14.63
C ASP A 136 -8.86 -2.85 14.09
N THR A 137 -9.57 -3.96 14.30
CA THR A 137 -10.95 -4.12 13.84
C THR A 137 -11.91 -3.28 14.68
N CYS A 138 -12.82 -2.57 14.02
CA CYS A 138 -13.79 -1.68 14.64
C CYS A 138 -15.19 -1.89 14.07
N THR A 139 -16.21 -1.56 14.88
CA THR A 139 -17.62 -1.65 14.48
C THR A 139 -18.28 -0.27 14.32
N MET A 140 -17.69 0.76 14.93
CA MET A 140 -18.15 2.14 14.96
C MET A 140 -16.98 3.08 15.26
N ASP A 141 -17.10 4.36 14.95
CA ASP A 141 -16.01 5.33 15.13
C ASP A 141 -15.54 5.45 16.58
N GLU A 142 -16.47 5.36 17.53
CA GLU A 142 -16.17 5.44 18.95
C GLU A 142 -15.30 4.26 19.42
N ALA A 143 -15.26 3.15 18.68
CA ALA A 143 -14.39 2.03 19.01
C ALA A 143 -12.91 2.35 18.76
N CYS A 144 -12.60 3.34 17.92
CA CYS A 144 -11.24 3.74 17.61
C CYS A 144 -10.72 4.81 18.58
N ARG A 145 -9.40 4.91 18.75
CA ARG A 145 -8.76 5.98 19.52
C ARG A 145 -8.90 7.35 18.83
N GLN A 146 -10.05 7.98 19.04
CA GLN A 146 -10.39 9.29 18.47
C GLN A 146 -9.49 10.41 18.98
N ASP A 147 -8.95 10.29 20.19
CA ASP A 147 -8.04 11.26 20.80
C ASP A 147 -6.69 11.38 20.08
N ILE A 148 -6.32 10.35 19.30
CA ILE A 148 -5.16 10.38 18.40
C ILE A 148 -5.58 10.43 16.92
N GLY A 149 -6.83 10.82 16.64
CA GLY A 149 -7.34 11.10 15.29
C GLY A 149 -7.74 9.89 14.46
N LEU A 150 -7.98 8.73 15.09
CA LEU A 150 -8.48 7.54 14.40
C LEU A 150 -10.01 7.54 14.29
N GLN A 151 -10.51 6.97 13.21
CA GLN A 151 -11.92 6.73 12.92
C GLN A 151 -12.11 5.31 12.35
N CYS A 152 -13.33 4.79 12.41
CA CYS A 152 -13.62 3.46 11.89
C CYS A 152 -13.95 3.53 10.40
N SER A 153 -13.16 2.85 9.57
CA SER A 153 -13.45 2.73 8.15
C SER A 153 -14.73 1.94 7.94
N SER A 154 -15.74 2.53 7.28
CA SER A 154 -16.93 1.81 6.81
C SER A 154 -16.59 0.72 5.80
N ASP A 155 -15.48 0.87 5.09
CA ASP A 155 -15.15 0.05 3.93
C ASP A 155 -14.46 -1.26 4.32
N CYS A 156 -13.56 -1.21 5.31
CA CYS A 156 -12.83 -2.40 5.78
C CYS A 156 -12.95 -2.67 7.28
N GLN A 157 -13.75 -1.90 8.03
CA GLN A 157 -13.96 -2.07 9.47
C GLN A 157 -12.65 -2.04 10.27
N LYS A 158 -11.72 -1.17 9.88
CA LYS A 158 -10.44 -0.95 10.54
C LYS A 158 -10.34 0.48 11.05
N CYS A 159 -9.67 0.67 12.19
CA CYS A 159 -9.35 2.01 12.67
C CYS A 159 -8.24 2.62 11.83
N ILE A 160 -8.54 3.76 11.20
CA ILE A 160 -7.66 4.43 10.25
C ILE A 160 -7.63 5.92 10.54
N CYS A 161 -6.62 6.62 10.01
CA CYS A 161 -6.66 8.08 10.00
C CYS A 161 -7.72 8.57 9.02
N ASN A 162 -8.25 9.77 9.26
CA ASN A 162 -9.08 10.45 8.27
C ASN A 162 -8.29 10.68 6.96
N SER A 163 -8.99 10.94 5.86
CA SER A 163 -8.37 11.08 4.51
C SER A 163 -7.34 12.21 4.40
N THR A 164 -7.26 13.09 5.39
CA THR A 164 -6.33 14.24 5.44
C THR A 164 -5.13 14.03 6.38
N ALA A 165 -5.08 12.89 7.08
CA ALA A 165 -4.07 12.58 8.07
C ALA A 165 -3.46 11.20 7.80
N SER A 166 -2.26 10.99 8.33
CA SER A 166 -1.55 9.72 8.17
C SER A 166 -0.98 9.25 9.49
N TRP A 167 -0.86 7.94 9.67
CA TRP A 167 -0.42 7.34 10.93
C TRP A 167 1.09 7.48 11.10
N LYS A 168 1.53 8.26 12.09
CA LYS A 168 2.95 8.50 12.36
C LYS A 168 3.19 8.76 13.84
N ASN A 169 4.30 8.25 14.38
CA ASN A 169 4.66 8.40 15.80
C ASN A 169 3.49 8.09 16.74
N ALA A 170 2.73 7.01 16.43
CA ALA A 170 1.57 6.55 17.18
C ALA A 170 0.41 7.57 17.32
N SER A 171 0.23 8.44 16.32
CA SER A 171 -0.95 9.33 16.19
C SER A 171 -1.25 9.66 14.73
N CYS A 172 -2.47 10.11 14.43
CA CYS A 172 -2.83 10.65 13.12
C CYS A 172 -2.36 12.10 13.01
N VAL A 173 -1.41 12.35 12.12
CA VAL A 173 -0.83 13.68 11.92
C VAL A 173 -1.41 14.28 10.63
N ILE A 174 -2.07 15.43 10.76
CA ILE A 174 -2.56 16.23 9.63
C ILE A 174 -1.36 16.86 8.94
N GLY A 175 -1.25 16.69 7.62
CA GLY A 175 -0.30 17.46 6.82
C GLY A 175 1.19 17.17 7.02
N GLN A 176 1.58 16.01 7.57
CA GLN A 176 2.97 15.58 7.58
C GLN A 176 3.11 14.14 7.06
N THR A 177 4.05 13.97 6.14
CA THR A 177 4.30 12.79 5.31
C THR A 177 4.55 11.51 6.11
N VAL A 178 3.76 10.47 5.84
CA VAL A 178 4.28 9.09 5.84
C VAL A 178 5.29 9.03 4.69
N CYS A 179 6.56 8.89 5.05
CA CYS A 179 7.60 8.63 4.07
C CYS A 179 7.33 7.24 3.49
N PRO A 180 7.54 6.98 2.19
CA PRO A 180 7.30 5.67 1.60
C PRO A 180 8.27 4.65 2.21
N SER A 181 7.83 3.92 3.23
CA SER A 181 8.55 2.77 3.78
C SER A 181 7.79 1.53 3.36
N SER A 182 8.00 1.10 2.11
CA SER A 182 7.29 0.01 1.42
C SER A 182 5.76 0.16 1.29
N LYS A 183 5.17 -0.42 0.24
CA LYS A 183 3.72 -0.45 -0.01
C LYS A 183 3.08 -1.52 0.89
N PRO A 184 1.82 -1.38 1.36
CA PRO A 184 0.81 -0.40 0.92
C PRO A 184 0.36 0.65 1.94
N PRO A 185 0.18 1.90 1.50
CA PRO A 185 -0.44 2.96 2.29
C PRO A 185 -1.95 2.76 2.51
N ASP A 186 -2.53 1.68 1.98
CA ASP A 186 -3.94 1.34 2.20
C ASP A 186 -4.08 0.41 3.43
N PRO A 187 -4.65 0.90 4.55
CA PRO A 187 -4.85 0.11 5.76
C PRO A 187 -5.81 -1.07 5.57
N CYS A 188 -6.52 -1.14 4.45
CA CYS A 188 -7.41 -2.24 4.13
C CYS A 188 -6.70 -3.40 3.39
N VAL A 189 -5.39 -3.32 3.12
CA VAL A 189 -4.65 -4.46 2.58
C VAL A 189 -4.47 -5.52 3.66
N ALA A 190 -5.03 -6.71 3.41
CA ALA A 190 -4.97 -7.84 4.31
C ALA A 190 -3.73 -8.71 4.09
N ALA A 191 -3.21 -8.76 2.86
CA ALA A 191 -2.00 -9.51 2.55
C ALA A 191 -1.34 -9.01 1.25
N TYR A 192 -0.02 -9.16 1.19
CA TYR A 192 0.79 -8.84 0.02
C TYR A 192 1.94 -9.85 -0.14
N TRP A 193 1.94 -10.59 -1.25
CA TRP A 193 3.03 -11.49 -1.62
C TRP A 193 3.79 -10.96 -2.84
N PRO A 194 5.01 -10.43 -2.67
CA PRO A 194 5.88 -10.05 -3.78
C PRO A 194 6.28 -11.26 -4.63
N LEU A 195 6.46 -12.42 -3.99
CA LEU A 195 6.94 -13.66 -4.62
C LEU A 195 8.39 -13.61 -5.10
N ASP A 196 9.21 -12.76 -4.47
CA ASP A 196 10.65 -12.60 -4.69
C ASP A 196 11.47 -13.76 -4.11
N GLY A 197 11.28 -14.97 -4.65
CA GLY A 197 11.99 -16.18 -4.25
C GLY A 197 11.42 -16.91 -3.03
N ASN A 198 10.32 -16.42 -2.44
CA ASN A 198 9.64 -17.03 -1.31
C ASN A 198 8.13 -16.69 -1.30
N ALA A 199 7.36 -17.31 -0.39
CA ALA A 199 5.92 -17.06 -0.23
C ALA A 199 5.57 -16.25 1.03
N ASN A 200 6.51 -15.45 1.55
CA ASN A 200 6.23 -14.62 2.72
C ASN A 200 5.32 -13.47 2.35
N ASP A 201 4.40 -13.17 3.25
CA ASP A 201 3.52 -12.00 3.18
C ASP A 201 4.21 -10.81 3.83
N LEU A 202 4.33 -9.68 3.13
CA LEU A 202 4.99 -8.48 3.67
C LEU A 202 4.13 -7.73 4.70
N THR A 203 2.83 -8.01 4.80
CA THR A 203 2.03 -7.56 5.95
C THR A 203 2.27 -8.44 7.18
N ASN A 204 2.97 -9.57 7.01
CA ASN A 204 3.33 -10.56 8.02
C ASN A 204 2.12 -11.15 8.77
N THR A 205 0.97 -11.26 8.11
CA THR A 205 -0.26 -11.84 8.70
C THR A 205 -0.66 -13.16 8.05
N HIS A 206 -0.33 -13.35 6.77
CA HIS A 206 -0.74 -14.50 5.96
C HIS A 206 0.45 -15.12 5.18
N ASN A 207 1.52 -15.49 5.89
CA ASN A 207 2.68 -16.14 5.27
C ASN A 207 2.28 -17.46 4.58
N GLY A 208 2.67 -17.61 3.31
CA GLY A 208 2.39 -18.78 2.50
C GLY A 208 3.39 -19.92 2.71
N THR A 209 2.94 -21.15 2.45
CA THR A 209 3.75 -22.36 2.45
C THR A 209 3.84 -22.91 1.02
N LEU A 210 5.08 -23.15 0.57
CA LEU A 210 5.35 -23.73 -0.74
C LEU A 210 5.00 -25.23 -0.74
N VAL A 211 4.24 -25.69 -1.74
CA VAL A 211 3.88 -27.10 -1.92
C VAL A 211 4.41 -27.59 -3.26
N GLY A 212 5.13 -28.71 -3.24
CA GLY A 212 5.66 -29.33 -4.46
C GLY A 212 6.90 -28.63 -5.05
N ASN A 213 7.61 -27.81 -4.27
CA ASN A 213 8.82 -27.09 -4.68
C ASN A 213 8.65 -26.24 -5.95
N PRO A 214 7.79 -25.20 -5.93
CA PRO A 214 7.65 -24.29 -7.06
C PRO A 214 8.96 -23.54 -7.33
N SER A 215 9.18 -23.24 -8.62
CA SER A 215 10.33 -22.45 -9.06
C SER A 215 10.00 -20.96 -9.06
N PHE A 216 11.03 -20.13 -8.90
CA PHE A 216 10.95 -18.67 -9.08
C PHE A 216 11.80 -18.26 -10.27
N VAL A 217 11.25 -17.39 -11.12
CA VAL A 217 11.87 -16.89 -12.35
C VAL A 217 11.80 -15.37 -12.38
N MET A 218 12.47 -14.72 -13.33
CA MET A 218 12.34 -13.26 -13.49
C MET A 218 10.86 -12.88 -13.70
N GLY A 219 10.37 -12.02 -12.82
CA GLY A 219 8.99 -11.56 -12.77
C GLY A 219 8.74 -10.26 -13.52
N TYR A 220 7.57 -9.69 -13.29
CA TYR A 220 7.27 -8.31 -13.64
C TYR A 220 8.13 -7.34 -12.81
N ILE A 221 8.28 -7.64 -11.51
CA ILE A 221 9.24 -7.04 -10.59
C ILE A 221 10.07 -8.18 -10.01
N ASP A 222 11.40 -8.03 -10.04
CA ASP A 222 12.36 -8.99 -9.48
C ASP A 222 12.03 -10.46 -9.84
N HIS A 223 11.41 -11.25 -8.94
CA HIS A 223 11.02 -12.64 -9.25
C HIS A 223 9.51 -12.88 -9.15
N ALA A 224 9.01 -13.74 -10.04
CA ALA A 224 7.66 -14.29 -10.02
C ALA A 224 7.68 -15.78 -9.68
N ILE A 225 6.59 -16.28 -9.10
CA ILE A 225 6.40 -17.73 -8.99
C ILE A 225 6.07 -18.32 -10.37
N GLN A 226 6.69 -19.45 -10.68
CA GLN A 226 6.31 -20.27 -11.82
C GLN A 226 5.27 -21.31 -11.40
N CYS A 227 4.03 -21.07 -11.80
CA CYS A 227 2.95 -22.05 -11.74
C CYS A 227 3.09 -23.02 -12.91
N SER A 228 3.57 -24.24 -12.69
CA SER A 228 3.68 -25.24 -13.75
C SER A 228 3.44 -26.67 -13.25
N GLY A 229 2.36 -27.30 -13.71
CA GLY A 229 1.98 -28.64 -13.28
C GLY A 229 1.22 -28.63 -11.95
N THR A 230 1.77 -29.32 -10.95
CA THR A 230 1.17 -29.51 -9.62
C THR A 230 1.70 -28.64 -8.47
N PRO A 231 2.87 -27.95 -8.52
CA PRO A 231 3.31 -27.06 -7.46
C PRO A 231 2.38 -25.84 -7.27
N TYR A 232 2.18 -25.45 -6.02
CA TYR A 232 1.31 -24.33 -5.64
C TYR A 232 1.73 -23.74 -4.29
N ILE A 233 1.19 -22.58 -3.93
CA ILE A 233 1.32 -22.03 -2.57
C ILE A 233 0.00 -22.26 -1.85
N THR A 234 0.08 -22.70 -0.60
CA THR A 234 -1.05 -22.65 0.33
C THR A 234 -0.84 -21.52 1.33
N VAL A 235 -1.88 -20.74 1.58
CA VAL A 235 -1.88 -19.57 2.45
C VAL A 235 -2.93 -19.82 3.54
N PRO A 236 -2.70 -19.38 4.79
CA PRO A 236 -3.73 -19.39 5.82
C PRO A 236 -5.04 -18.74 5.37
N TYR A 237 -6.14 -19.08 6.04
CA TYR A 237 -7.45 -18.50 5.76
C TYR A 237 -7.41 -16.97 5.81
N ILE A 238 -8.06 -16.33 4.83
CA ILE A 238 -8.27 -14.89 4.79
C ILE A 238 -9.78 -14.67 4.90
N ASP A 239 -10.20 -13.81 5.82
CA ASP A 239 -11.61 -13.54 6.03
C ASP A 239 -12.20 -12.67 4.89
N PHE A 240 -12.90 -13.34 3.97
CA PHE A 240 -13.75 -12.72 2.95
C PHE A 240 -15.25 -12.85 3.27
N TYR A 241 -15.62 -13.31 4.47
CA TYR A 241 -17.01 -13.58 4.83
C TYR A 241 -17.88 -12.32 4.76
N ARG A 242 -18.86 -12.30 3.84
CA ARG A 242 -19.81 -11.18 3.65
C ARG A 242 -19.14 -9.81 3.54
N ARG A 243 -17.97 -9.76 2.90
CA ARG A 243 -17.14 -8.56 2.79
C ARG A 243 -16.85 -8.24 1.33
N SER A 244 -16.72 -6.96 1.01
CA SER A 244 -16.17 -6.55 -0.29
C SER A 244 -14.65 -6.72 -0.27
N PHE A 245 -14.07 -7.20 -1.36
CA PHE A 245 -12.63 -7.37 -1.48
C PHE A 245 -12.18 -7.20 -2.93
N ILE A 246 -10.88 -7.00 -3.12
CA ILE A 246 -10.23 -7.08 -4.41
C ILE A 246 -8.94 -7.90 -4.29
N VAL A 247 -8.68 -8.71 -5.32
CA VAL A 247 -7.45 -9.46 -5.51
C VAL A 247 -6.79 -8.92 -6.77
N GLU A 248 -5.54 -8.48 -6.66
CA GLU A 248 -4.78 -7.85 -7.75
C GLU A 248 -3.43 -8.54 -7.88
N PHE A 249 -2.99 -8.82 -9.11
CA PHE A 249 -1.69 -9.43 -9.37
C PHE A 249 -1.32 -9.30 -10.84
N TRP A 250 -0.03 -9.41 -11.12
CA TRP A 250 0.48 -9.58 -12.48
C TRP A 250 0.53 -11.06 -12.82
N PHE A 251 0.19 -11.40 -14.07
CA PHE A 251 0.43 -12.73 -14.60
C PHE A 251 0.96 -12.70 -16.02
N TYR A 252 1.79 -13.68 -16.36
CA TYR A 252 2.30 -13.91 -17.71
C TYR A 252 2.06 -15.35 -18.13
N ILE A 253 1.42 -15.54 -19.29
CA ILE A 253 1.17 -16.86 -19.85
C ILE A 253 2.32 -17.19 -20.81
N ASN A 254 3.21 -18.08 -20.39
CA ASN A 254 4.34 -18.49 -21.23
C ASN A 254 3.92 -19.52 -22.28
N ASN A 255 3.10 -20.51 -21.89
CA ASN A 255 2.62 -21.53 -22.81
C ASN A 255 1.12 -21.79 -22.58
N ARG A 256 0.32 -21.69 -23.65
CA ARG A 256 -1.12 -21.97 -23.61
C ARG A 256 -1.37 -23.45 -23.80
N THR A 257 -1.88 -24.13 -22.77
CA THR A 257 -2.36 -25.51 -22.88
C THR A 257 -3.87 -25.55 -23.13
N SER A 258 -4.38 -26.69 -23.63
CA SER A 258 -5.81 -26.96 -23.59
C SER A 258 -6.25 -27.19 -22.14
N GLY A 259 -7.19 -26.40 -21.64
CA GLY A 259 -7.74 -26.51 -20.28
C GLY A 259 -7.81 -25.17 -19.53
N ASP A 260 -8.36 -25.22 -18.33
CA ASP A 260 -8.46 -24.08 -17.42
C ASP A 260 -7.20 -23.96 -16.57
N ILE A 261 -6.76 -22.74 -16.28
CA ILE A 261 -5.57 -22.47 -15.46
C ILE A 261 -6.00 -21.84 -14.15
N GLY A 262 -5.76 -22.51 -13.03
CA GLY A 262 -6.03 -21.97 -11.71
C GLY A 262 -5.00 -20.93 -11.30
N LEU A 263 -5.44 -19.70 -11.03
CA LEU A 263 -4.57 -18.59 -10.59
C LEU A 263 -4.59 -18.46 -9.07
N LEU A 264 -5.78 -18.29 -8.50
CA LEU A 264 -5.99 -18.19 -7.07
C LEU A 264 -7.34 -18.80 -6.68
N GLY A 265 -7.39 -19.54 -5.59
CA GLY A 265 -8.64 -20.10 -5.08
C GLY A 265 -8.71 -20.00 -3.57
N GLU A 266 -9.92 -20.04 -3.03
CA GLU A 266 -10.16 -20.30 -1.61
C GLU A 266 -11.24 -21.37 -1.53
N CYS A 267 -10.93 -22.52 -0.92
CA CYS A 267 -11.91 -23.59 -0.82
C CYS A 267 -11.52 -24.60 0.26
N MET A 268 -12.44 -24.87 1.21
CA MET A 268 -12.28 -25.99 2.14
C MET A 268 -13.00 -27.24 1.63
N ASN A 269 -14.25 -27.08 1.20
CA ASN A 269 -15.11 -28.13 0.66
C ASN A 269 -15.97 -27.55 -0.46
N ALA A 270 -16.13 -28.30 -1.56
CA ALA A 270 -16.87 -27.92 -2.75
C ALA A 270 -18.40 -27.84 -2.48
N THR A 271 -18.83 -26.80 -1.78
CA THR A 271 -20.23 -26.51 -1.46
C THR A 271 -20.64 -25.20 -2.14
N SER A 272 -21.94 -24.99 -2.38
CA SER A 272 -22.41 -23.82 -3.13
C SER A 272 -22.08 -22.50 -2.42
N HIS A 273 -21.54 -21.53 -3.14
CA HIS A 273 -21.23 -20.15 -2.66
C HIS A 273 -20.11 -20.03 -1.61
N THR A 274 -19.32 -21.08 -1.38
CA THR A 274 -18.26 -21.07 -0.35
C THR A 274 -16.85 -21.12 -0.92
N CYS A 275 -16.68 -21.51 -2.19
CA CYS A 275 -15.36 -21.59 -2.82
C CYS A 275 -15.15 -20.53 -3.90
N LEU A 276 -14.15 -19.67 -3.69
CA LEU A 276 -13.66 -18.70 -4.68
C LEU A 276 -12.72 -19.40 -5.66
N HIS A 277 -12.87 -19.11 -6.95
CA HIS A 277 -11.89 -19.47 -7.96
C HIS A 277 -11.65 -18.30 -8.94
N LEU A 278 -10.38 -17.95 -9.10
CA LEU A 278 -9.84 -17.06 -10.12
C LEU A 278 -9.02 -17.93 -11.07
N GLU A 279 -9.42 -17.94 -12.34
CA GLU A 279 -8.82 -18.83 -13.33
C GLU A 279 -8.89 -18.26 -14.74
N LEU A 280 -8.09 -18.81 -15.64
CA LEU A 280 -8.20 -18.57 -17.07
C LEU A 280 -8.94 -19.74 -17.71
N LYS A 281 -10.19 -19.53 -18.10
CA LYS A 281 -10.95 -20.50 -18.88
C LYS A 281 -10.33 -20.68 -20.25
N ASN A 282 -10.17 -21.94 -20.69
CA ASN A 282 -9.51 -22.28 -21.96
C ASN A 282 -8.19 -21.51 -22.18
N ALA A 283 -7.39 -21.37 -21.11
CA ALA A 283 -6.10 -20.67 -21.08
C ALA A 283 -6.08 -19.24 -21.66
N SER A 284 -7.23 -18.56 -21.73
CA SER A 284 -7.31 -17.25 -22.42
C SER A 284 -8.38 -16.30 -21.90
N LYS A 285 -9.41 -16.79 -21.22
CA LYS A 285 -10.51 -15.94 -20.73
C LYS A 285 -10.45 -15.83 -19.21
N PRO A 286 -10.12 -14.66 -18.64
CA PRO A 286 -10.22 -14.42 -17.21
C PRO A 286 -11.61 -14.76 -16.70
N PHE A 287 -11.66 -15.45 -15.58
CA PHE A 287 -12.90 -15.90 -14.97
C PHE A 287 -12.77 -15.87 -13.46
N MET A 288 -13.82 -15.37 -12.83
CA MET A 288 -14.01 -15.34 -11.38
C MET A 288 -15.39 -15.91 -11.11
N GLY A 289 -15.45 -16.91 -10.25
CA GLY A 289 -16.71 -17.53 -9.87
C GLY A 289 -16.71 -18.02 -8.43
N PHE A 290 -17.91 -18.36 -7.96
CA PHE A 290 -18.11 -19.08 -6.71
C PHE A 290 -18.71 -20.43 -7.05
N PHE A 291 -18.17 -21.51 -6.48
CA PHE A 291 -18.59 -22.87 -6.82
C PHE A 291 -20.13 -23.06 -6.74
N TYR A 292 -20.74 -23.65 -7.78
CA TYR A 292 -22.19 -23.80 -7.99
C TYR A 292 -23.02 -22.48 -8.08
N ASP A 293 -22.37 -21.33 -8.11
CA ASP A 293 -22.93 -20.02 -8.48
C ASP A 293 -21.95 -19.32 -9.44
N ASP A 294 -21.69 -20.01 -10.55
CA ASP A 294 -20.82 -19.57 -11.64
C ASP A 294 -21.52 -18.49 -12.50
N SER A 295 -22.44 -17.72 -11.92
CA SER A 295 -23.07 -16.59 -12.59
C SER A 295 -22.01 -15.58 -13.02
N VAL A 296 -21.82 -15.48 -14.33
CA VAL A 296 -20.89 -14.54 -14.97
C VAL A 296 -21.55 -13.16 -14.94
N GLY A 297 -20.90 -12.19 -14.31
CA GLY A 297 -21.53 -10.97 -13.82
C GLY A 297 -22.03 -9.98 -14.87
N SER A 298 -23.29 -9.56 -14.71
CA SER A 298 -23.76 -8.17 -14.88
C SER A 298 -24.50 -7.66 -13.64
N SER A 299 -24.24 -8.24 -12.47
CA SER A 299 -24.67 -7.66 -11.20
C SER A 299 -23.51 -6.87 -10.60
N SER A 300 -23.80 -5.83 -9.83
CA SER A 300 -22.86 -4.96 -9.11
C SER A 300 -21.97 -5.67 -8.06
N ILE A 301 -21.91 -7.01 -8.10
CA ILE A 301 -21.38 -7.89 -7.07
C ILE A 301 -20.04 -8.54 -7.48
N ARG A 302 -19.73 -8.66 -8.79
CA ARG A 302 -18.47 -9.23 -9.30
C ARG A 302 -17.99 -8.50 -10.55
N GLN A 303 -16.72 -8.10 -10.57
CA GLN A 303 -16.09 -7.42 -11.72
C GLN A 303 -14.65 -7.92 -11.89
N ILE A 304 -14.24 -8.12 -13.14
CA ILE A 304 -12.85 -8.42 -13.50
C ILE A 304 -12.33 -7.25 -14.30
N TYR A 305 -11.14 -6.78 -13.92
CA TYR A 305 -10.41 -5.76 -14.64
C TYR A 305 -9.13 -6.37 -15.19
N VAL A 306 -8.83 -6.11 -16.45
CA VAL A 306 -7.58 -6.49 -17.11
C VAL A 306 -6.87 -5.22 -17.53
N ASN A 307 -5.63 -5.02 -17.08
CA ASN A 307 -4.86 -3.81 -17.33
C ASN A 307 -5.62 -2.52 -16.95
N GLY A 308 -6.40 -2.58 -15.86
CA GLY A 308 -7.16 -1.43 -15.36
C GLY A 308 -8.52 -1.20 -16.02
N LEU A 309 -8.89 -1.98 -17.04
CA LEU A 309 -10.15 -1.83 -17.77
C LEU A 309 -11.10 -2.99 -17.48
N VAL A 310 -12.39 -2.69 -17.34
CA VAL A 310 -13.41 -3.70 -17.08
C VAL A 310 -13.54 -4.66 -18.27
N GLU A 311 -13.52 -5.96 -18.01
CA GLU A 311 -13.78 -6.98 -19.03
C GLU A 311 -15.30 -7.16 -19.22
N ASN A 312 -15.77 -6.93 -20.44
CA ASN A 312 -17.16 -7.20 -20.83
C ASN A 312 -17.34 -8.69 -21.14
N ILE A 313 -17.45 -9.52 -20.11
CA ILE A 313 -17.64 -10.96 -20.30
C ILE A 313 -19.13 -11.23 -20.54
N SER A 314 -19.45 -11.77 -21.71
CA SER A 314 -20.82 -12.12 -22.13
C SER A 314 -21.49 -13.12 -21.16
N LEU A 315 -22.69 -12.74 -20.73
CA LEU A 315 -23.48 -13.34 -19.65
C LEU A 315 -24.14 -14.65 -20.06
N SER A 316 -24.10 -15.65 -19.19
CA SER A 316 -25.18 -16.64 -19.09
C SER A 316 -26.05 -16.24 -17.90
N SER A 317 -27.22 -15.65 -18.19
CA SER A 317 -28.21 -15.31 -17.19
C SER A 317 -28.86 -16.57 -16.63
N SER A 318 -28.59 -16.89 -15.37
CA SER A 318 -29.60 -17.49 -14.49
C SER A 318 -29.14 -17.45 -13.05
N LEU A 319 -30.06 -16.99 -12.19
CA LEU A 319 -30.03 -16.95 -10.73
C LEU A 319 -29.57 -15.62 -10.14
N SER A 320 -30.41 -15.09 -9.24
CA SER A 320 -30.12 -13.98 -8.36
C SER A 320 -28.87 -14.29 -7.53
N SER A 321 -27.73 -13.71 -7.91
CA SER A 321 -26.45 -14.00 -7.25
C SER A 321 -26.55 -13.69 -5.75
N THR A 322 -26.35 -14.69 -4.91
CA THR A 322 -26.16 -14.46 -3.48
C THR A 322 -24.71 -14.06 -3.24
N GLY A 323 -24.44 -13.18 -2.26
CA GLY A 323 -23.08 -12.75 -1.96
C GLY A 323 -22.19 -13.92 -1.53
N TYR A 324 -20.87 -13.79 -1.71
CA TYR A 324 -19.91 -14.80 -1.27
C TYR A 324 -20.08 -15.12 0.22
N LEU A 325 -20.30 -16.39 0.57
CA LEU A 325 -20.53 -16.83 1.95
C LEU A 325 -19.25 -17.32 2.65
N GLY A 326 -18.11 -17.37 1.94
CA GLY A 326 -16.75 -17.44 2.50
C GLY A 326 -16.53 -18.28 3.76
N GLN A 327 -16.81 -19.59 3.70
CA GLN A 327 -16.51 -20.49 4.82
C GLN A 327 -15.21 -21.28 4.60
N SER A 328 -14.14 -20.63 5.08
CA SER A 328 -12.96 -21.18 5.78
C SER A 328 -12.07 -22.18 5.05
N GLY A 329 -11.55 -21.88 3.86
CA GLY A 329 -10.48 -22.67 3.23
C GLY A 329 -9.11 -21.97 3.31
N PRO A 330 -7.98 -22.69 3.19
CA PRO A 330 -6.73 -22.04 2.84
C PRO A 330 -6.87 -21.39 1.46
N VAL A 331 -6.25 -20.23 1.29
CA VAL A 331 -6.08 -19.63 -0.04
C VAL A 331 -4.99 -20.41 -0.77
N THR A 332 -5.20 -20.73 -2.04
CA THR A 332 -4.21 -21.38 -2.90
C THR A 332 -3.82 -20.47 -4.04
N ILE A 333 -2.51 -20.33 -4.31
CA ILE A 333 -1.95 -19.60 -5.47
C ILE A 333 -1.38 -20.65 -6.44
N CYS A 334 -1.55 -20.44 -7.75
CA CYS A 334 -1.27 -21.40 -8.83
C CYS A 334 -2.22 -22.61 -8.88
N LYS A 335 -3.36 -22.57 -8.17
CA LYS A 335 -4.30 -23.68 -8.07
C LYS A 335 -5.69 -23.21 -7.67
N THR A 336 -6.71 -23.84 -8.23
CA THR A 336 -8.09 -23.79 -7.73
C THR A 336 -8.64 -25.21 -7.56
N ILE A 337 -9.80 -25.37 -6.92
CA ILE A 337 -10.44 -26.69 -6.78
C ILE A 337 -10.95 -27.23 -8.13
N THR A 338 -11.32 -26.34 -9.05
CA THR A 338 -11.80 -26.67 -10.41
C THR A 338 -10.67 -26.90 -11.40
N SER A 339 -9.51 -26.29 -11.17
CA SER A 339 -8.38 -26.27 -12.10
C SER A 339 -7.07 -26.62 -11.38
N PRO A 340 -6.83 -27.91 -11.06
CA PRO A 340 -5.66 -28.36 -10.29
C PRO A 340 -4.37 -28.51 -11.10
N LEU A 341 -4.42 -28.36 -12.43
CA LEU A 341 -3.26 -28.46 -13.33
C LEU A 341 -2.99 -27.10 -13.96
N SER A 342 -1.80 -26.55 -13.72
CA SER A 342 -1.46 -25.21 -14.20
C SER A 342 -0.54 -25.29 -15.42
N ALA A 343 -0.97 -24.67 -16.53
CA ALA A 343 -0.07 -24.32 -17.63
C ALA A 343 1.06 -23.43 -17.10
N ILE A 344 2.20 -23.36 -17.80
CA ILE A 344 3.31 -22.48 -17.38
C ILE A 344 2.83 -21.03 -17.41
N THR A 345 2.51 -20.54 -16.21
CA THR A 345 2.07 -19.19 -15.93
C THR A 345 2.97 -18.64 -14.83
N TYR A 346 3.34 -17.38 -14.96
CA TYR A 346 4.09 -16.66 -13.94
C TYR A 346 3.11 -15.74 -13.23
N ILE A 347 3.12 -15.73 -11.89
CA ILE A 347 2.31 -14.82 -11.07
C ILE A 347 3.25 -14.00 -10.19
N ASP A 348 2.95 -12.73 -10.05
CA ASP A 348 3.80 -11.76 -9.36
C ASP A 348 2.94 -10.68 -8.68
N GLN A 349 3.45 -10.10 -7.59
CA GLN A 349 2.86 -8.99 -6.85
C GLN A 349 1.38 -9.18 -6.45
N ILE A 350 1.07 -10.21 -5.67
CA ILE A 350 -0.32 -10.49 -5.29
C ILE A 350 -0.72 -9.61 -4.10
N PHE A 351 -1.73 -8.77 -4.30
CA PHE A 351 -2.38 -7.98 -3.25
C PHE A 351 -3.79 -8.50 -2.98
N VAL A 352 -4.16 -8.54 -1.70
CA VAL A 352 -5.52 -8.80 -1.25
C VAL A 352 -5.96 -7.64 -0.37
N THR A 353 -6.98 -6.90 -0.82
CA THR A 353 -7.53 -5.74 -0.10
C THR A 353 -8.97 -6.03 0.31
N GLN A 354 -9.32 -5.82 1.58
CA GLN A 354 -10.64 -6.08 2.17
C GLN A 354 -11.65 -4.95 1.97
N ARG A 355 -11.56 -4.27 0.82
CA ARG A 355 -12.57 -3.35 0.29
C ARG A 355 -12.60 -3.46 -1.23
N ALA A 356 -13.69 -3.05 -1.85
CA ALA A 356 -13.69 -2.83 -3.30
C ALA A 356 -12.95 -1.52 -3.62
N LYS A 357 -12.13 -1.54 -4.67
CA LYS A 357 -11.54 -0.33 -5.26
C LYS A 357 -12.45 0.26 -6.32
N THR A 358 -12.41 1.57 -6.48
CA THR A 358 -13.05 2.25 -7.61
C THR A 358 -12.33 1.90 -8.92
N ALA A 359 -13.03 2.03 -10.05
CA ALA A 359 -12.42 1.81 -11.36
C ALA A 359 -11.18 2.70 -11.61
N ASN A 360 -11.16 3.91 -11.03
CA ASN A 360 -10.02 4.83 -11.15
C ASN A 360 -8.81 4.38 -10.31
N GLU A 361 -9.04 3.86 -9.10
CA GLU A 361 -7.97 3.25 -8.30
C GLU A 361 -7.38 2.04 -9.03
N ILE A 362 -8.22 1.13 -9.53
CA ILE A 362 -7.78 -0.06 -10.27
C ILE A 362 -7.01 0.33 -11.54
N LEU A 363 -7.51 1.33 -12.29
CA LEU A 363 -6.81 1.85 -13.46
C LEU A 363 -5.45 2.41 -13.08
N ASN A 364 -5.34 3.18 -12.00
CA ASN A 364 -4.08 3.72 -11.53
C ASN A 364 -3.12 2.62 -11.09
N ASP A 365 -3.56 1.65 -10.27
CA ASP A 365 -2.72 0.54 -9.83
C ASP A 365 -2.18 -0.28 -11.00
N ALA A 366 -2.97 -0.47 -12.06
CA ALA A 366 -2.56 -1.23 -13.25
C ALA A 366 -1.69 -0.43 -14.25
N THR A 367 -1.68 0.90 -14.19
CA THR A 367 -1.09 1.73 -15.25
C THR A 367 -0.05 2.73 -14.81
N LEU A 368 -0.02 3.11 -13.53
CA LEU A 368 1.06 3.85 -12.92
C LEU A 368 2.24 2.89 -12.70
N ILE A 369 3.29 3.04 -13.50
CA ILE A 369 4.49 2.21 -13.39
C ILE A 369 5.28 2.61 -12.15
N ALA A 370 5.49 3.90 -11.97
CA ALA A 370 6.28 4.43 -10.86
C ALA A 370 5.81 5.84 -10.49
N TYR A 371 5.88 6.15 -9.20
CA TYR A 371 5.66 7.47 -8.65
C TYR A 371 6.72 7.79 -7.60
N TYR A 372 7.49 8.84 -7.83
CA TYR A 372 8.51 9.32 -6.88
C TYR A 372 8.08 10.68 -6.35
N SER A 373 7.61 10.69 -5.11
CA SER A 373 7.29 11.92 -4.37
C SER A 373 8.55 12.70 -4.00
N PHE A 374 9.68 12.01 -3.78
CA PHE A 374 10.90 12.58 -3.20
C PHE A 374 10.78 13.15 -1.77
N ASP A 375 9.59 13.03 -1.18
CA ASP A 375 9.31 13.38 0.19
C ASP A 375 10.24 12.67 1.19
N CYS A 376 10.65 13.38 2.24
CA CYS A 376 11.55 12.90 3.29
C CYS A 376 12.94 12.48 2.79
N GLY A 377 13.37 12.92 1.61
CA GLY A 377 14.60 12.43 0.97
C GLY A 377 14.52 10.98 0.50
N SER A 378 13.30 10.43 0.40
CA SER A 378 13.09 9.10 -0.14
C SER A 378 13.32 9.11 -1.64
N ILE A 379 14.08 8.13 -2.12
CA ILE A 379 14.16 7.81 -3.56
C ILE A 379 13.29 6.61 -3.91
N LEU A 380 12.57 6.04 -2.93
CA LEU A 380 11.74 4.85 -3.14
C LEU A 380 10.50 5.18 -3.97
N ASP A 381 10.11 4.23 -4.81
CA ASP A 381 8.86 4.29 -5.55
C ASP A 381 7.68 4.30 -4.56
N SER A 382 6.97 5.42 -4.54
CA SER A 382 5.72 5.65 -3.81
C SER A 382 4.50 5.12 -4.58
N GLY A 383 4.70 4.62 -5.81
CA GLY A 383 3.71 4.00 -6.65
C GLY A 383 3.44 2.52 -6.32
N PRO A 384 2.67 1.82 -7.17
CA PRO A 384 2.17 0.49 -6.86
C PRO A 384 3.22 -0.63 -6.94
N ASN A 385 4.40 -0.38 -7.52
CA ASN A 385 5.35 -1.40 -7.99
C ASN A 385 6.69 -1.44 -7.22
N LEU A 386 6.92 -0.52 -6.28
CA LEU A 386 8.12 -0.52 -5.41
C LEU A 386 9.46 -0.63 -6.15
N LEU A 387 9.56 0.01 -7.33
CA LEU A 387 10.75 -0.11 -8.16
C LEU A 387 12.01 0.42 -7.47
N GLN A 388 13.09 -0.34 -7.60
CA GLN A 388 14.41 0.04 -7.11
C GLN A 388 14.95 1.28 -7.85
N SER A 389 15.60 2.16 -7.11
CA SER A 389 16.14 3.42 -7.63
C SER A 389 17.53 3.72 -7.07
N PHE A 390 18.22 4.64 -7.71
CA PHE A 390 19.57 5.06 -7.36
C PHE A 390 19.74 6.56 -7.65
N ALA A 391 20.38 7.31 -6.76
CA ALA A 391 20.63 8.73 -6.98
C ALA A 391 22.02 9.16 -6.47
N VAL A 392 22.69 10.03 -7.22
CA VAL A 392 24.01 10.59 -6.89
C VAL A 392 24.05 12.06 -7.27
N GLY A 393 24.77 12.88 -6.49
CA GLY A 393 25.03 14.29 -6.84
C GLY A 393 23.80 15.20 -6.84
N GLN A 394 22.73 14.75 -6.18
CA GLN A 394 21.55 15.56 -5.84
C GLN A 394 21.72 16.18 -4.44
N THR A 395 20.85 17.14 -4.12
CA THR A 395 20.57 17.58 -2.75
C THR A 395 19.06 17.66 -2.53
N MET A 396 18.60 17.61 -1.28
CA MET A 396 17.19 17.81 -0.94
C MET A 396 16.89 19.29 -0.71
N ILE A 397 15.75 19.76 -1.23
CA ILE A 397 15.21 21.09 -0.96
C ILE A 397 13.71 21.02 -0.68
N THR A 398 13.11 22.13 -0.25
CA THR A 398 11.65 22.27 -0.25
C THR A 398 11.10 22.19 -1.68
N GLY A 399 10.24 21.21 -1.90
CA GLY A 399 9.57 20.89 -3.15
C GLY A 399 8.36 21.78 -3.47
N ARG A 400 7.68 21.43 -4.55
CA ARG A 400 6.31 21.90 -4.82
C ARG A 400 5.35 21.27 -3.83
N VAL A 401 5.56 19.99 -3.53
CA VAL A 401 4.89 19.22 -2.49
C VAL A 401 5.99 18.79 -1.52
N LYS A 402 6.04 19.41 -0.33
CA LYS A 402 7.02 19.14 0.73
C LYS A 402 8.50 19.16 0.30
N ASP A 403 9.09 18.04 -0.14
CA ASP A 403 10.52 17.93 -0.47
C ASP A 403 10.76 17.57 -1.95
N ALA A 404 11.89 17.97 -2.51
CA ALA A 404 12.25 17.71 -3.91
C ALA A 404 13.74 17.44 -4.08
N LEU A 405 14.09 16.77 -5.20
CA LEU A 405 15.48 16.62 -5.63
C LEU A 405 15.95 17.88 -6.34
N LEU A 406 17.07 18.45 -5.89
CA LEU A 406 17.81 19.52 -6.57
C LEU A 406 19.08 18.98 -7.22
N PHE A 407 19.20 19.15 -8.53
CA PHE A 407 20.41 18.87 -9.30
C PHE A 407 21.23 20.15 -9.48
N ASN A 408 22.37 20.25 -8.79
CA ASN A 408 23.28 21.40 -8.82
C ASN A 408 24.72 21.05 -9.26
N SER A 409 25.02 19.76 -9.40
CA SER A 409 26.34 19.26 -9.78
C SER A 409 26.38 18.89 -11.26
N THR A 410 27.59 18.89 -11.85
CA THR A 410 27.78 18.69 -13.29
C THR A 410 27.29 17.32 -13.79
N ASN A 411 27.08 16.32 -12.93
CA ASN A 411 26.62 14.96 -13.28
C ASN A 411 25.66 14.38 -12.23
N GLY A 412 24.89 15.21 -11.53
CA GLY A 412 23.89 14.72 -10.60
C GLY A 412 22.76 14.02 -11.35
N TYR A 413 22.34 12.84 -10.88
CA TYR A 413 21.23 12.11 -11.48
C TYR A 413 20.45 11.28 -10.46
N PHE A 414 19.20 11.02 -10.80
CA PHE A 414 18.39 9.95 -10.25
C PHE A 414 18.08 8.96 -11.37
N ARG A 415 18.09 7.65 -11.08
CA ARG A 415 17.83 6.58 -12.03
C ARG A 415 16.97 5.50 -11.39
N THR A 416 16.08 4.93 -12.18
CA THR A 416 15.26 3.76 -11.84
C THR A 416 15.25 2.80 -13.03
N SER A 417 14.91 1.54 -12.80
CA SER A 417 14.96 0.45 -13.78
C SER A 417 13.62 -0.28 -13.92
N SER A 418 13.59 -1.30 -14.78
CA SER A 418 12.43 -2.20 -14.97
C SER A 418 11.27 -1.60 -15.78
N PHE A 419 11.54 -0.63 -16.66
CA PHE A 419 10.52 -0.02 -17.51
C PHE A 419 10.38 -0.73 -18.86
N MET A 420 9.65 -1.86 -18.88
CA MET A 420 9.34 -2.58 -20.13
C MET A 420 8.51 -1.75 -21.11
N THR A 421 7.72 -0.79 -20.63
CA THR A 421 6.88 0.09 -21.46
C THR A 421 7.68 0.79 -22.56
N PHE A 422 8.90 1.25 -22.28
CA PHE A 422 9.74 1.90 -23.29
C PHE A 422 10.45 0.92 -24.23
N GLY A 423 10.41 -0.38 -23.92
CA GLY A 423 10.94 -1.47 -24.73
C GLY A 423 9.94 -2.06 -25.72
N ILE A 424 8.67 -1.66 -25.69
CA ILE A 424 7.60 -2.22 -26.54
C ILE A 424 7.27 -1.25 -27.68
N ALA A 425 7.12 -1.79 -28.90
CA ALA A 425 6.86 -0.99 -30.08
C ALA A 425 5.48 -0.31 -30.00
N ASN A 426 5.43 0.99 -30.30
CA ASN A 426 4.21 1.81 -30.27
C ASN A 426 3.48 1.83 -28.93
N GLN A 427 4.13 1.41 -27.84
CA GLN A 427 3.53 1.44 -26.51
C GLN A 427 3.23 2.89 -26.12
N SER A 428 2.01 3.13 -25.67
CA SER A 428 1.63 4.44 -25.14
C SER A 428 2.29 4.66 -23.79
N PHE A 429 2.65 5.91 -23.48
CA PHE A 429 3.23 6.26 -22.19
C PHE A 429 2.88 7.68 -21.79
N SER A 430 3.02 7.98 -20.51
CA SER A 430 2.99 9.35 -20.00
C SER A 430 4.06 9.54 -18.93
N ILE A 431 4.71 10.70 -18.94
CA ILE A 431 5.61 11.14 -17.89
C ILE A 431 5.10 12.50 -17.42
N ALA A 432 4.90 12.66 -16.12
CA ALA A 432 4.48 13.91 -15.50
C ALA A 432 5.38 14.23 -14.30
N LEU A 433 5.74 15.49 -14.11
CA LEU A 433 6.57 15.96 -13.00
C LEU A 433 6.41 17.46 -12.80
N TRP A 434 6.79 17.94 -11.62
CA TRP A 434 7.06 19.35 -11.38
C TRP A 434 8.55 19.64 -11.57
N MET A 435 8.88 20.73 -12.24
CA MET A 435 10.27 21.18 -12.40
C MET A 435 10.44 22.65 -12.05
N LYS A 436 11.62 22.99 -11.52
CA LYS A 436 12.05 24.36 -11.23
C LYS A 436 13.48 24.57 -11.75
N PRO A 437 13.64 24.92 -13.04
CA PRO A 437 14.96 25.03 -13.67
C PRO A 437 15.72 26.26 -13.14
N VAL A 438 17.02 26.08 -12.87
CA VAL A 438 17.94 27.17 -12.52
C VAL A 438 18.68 27.68 -13.77
N ASN A 439 18.82 26.81 -14.78
CA ASN A 439 19.19 27.18 -16.14
C ASN A 439 18.29 26.42 -17.14
N LEU A 440 18.25 26.89 -18.39
CA LEU A 440 17.47 26.26 -19.45
C LEU A 440 18.39 25.41 -20.35
N ARG A 441 19.14 24.46 -19.79
CA ARG A 441 20.04 23.59 -20.56
C ARG A 441 20.00 22.16 -20.07
N GLY A 442 20.33 21.23 -20.97
CA GLY A 442 20.58 19.84 -20.62
C GLY A 442 19.32 18.97 -20.52
N ILE A 443 19.55 17.70 -20.20
CA ILE A 443 18.56 16.63 -20.22
C ILE A 443 17.89 16.51 -18.86
N LEU A 444 16.57 16.65 -18.85
CA LEU A 444 15.74 16.51 -17.66
C LEU A 444 15.25 15.07 -17.48
N VAL A 445 14.76 14.42 -18.55
CA VAL A 445 14.29 13.02 -18.53
C VAL A 445 14.96 12.27 -19.67
N HIS A 446 15.58 11.13 -19.34
CA HIS A 446 16.35 10.30 -20.26
C HIS A 446 16.01 8.83 -20.09
N ILE A 447 15.87 8.11 -21.21
CA ILE A 447 15.71 6.65 -21.19
C ILE A 447 16.86 5.97 -21.90
N ALA A 448 17.29 4.82 -21.38
CA ALA A 448 18.37 4.01 -21.96
C ALA A 448 18.18 2.52 -21.64
N ASN A 449 18.72 1.61 -22.47
CA ASN A 449 18.70 0.17 -22.16
C ASN A 449 19.89 -0.26 -21.29
N GLN A 450 20.87 0.62 -21.08
CA GLN A 450 21.99 0.39 -20.18
C GLN A 450 21.93 1.32 -18.97
N SER A 451 22.39 0.82 -17.83
CA SER A 451 22.43 1.58 -16.58
C SER A 451 23.34 2.81 -16.69
N THR A 452 24.36 2.75 -17.54
CA THR A 452 25.33 3.83 -17.83
C THR A 452 24.76 5.00 -18.63
N GLY A 453 23.52 4.89 -19.12
CA GLY A 453 22.82 5.94 -19.86
C GLY A 453 23.04 5.93 -21.37
N ASP A 454 23.75 4.93 -21.90
CA ASP A 454 24.08 4.75 -23.31
C ASP A 454 23.44 3.46 -23.89
N GLY A 455 23.95 3.01 -25.04
CA GLY A 455 23.34 1.94 -25.83
C GLY A 455 22.20 2.45 -26.70
N TRP A 456 21.04 1.79 -26.64
CA TRP A 456 19.81 2.35 -27.15
C TRP A 456 19.31 3.37 -26.14
N CYS A 457 19.28 4.64 -26.52
CA CYS A 457 19.00 5.73 -25.61
C CYS A 457 18.21 6.85 -26.30
N MET A 458 17.45 7.59 -25.51
CA MET A 458 16.63 8.70 -25.99
C MET A 458 16.36 9.71 -24.86
N PRO A 459 16.84 10.96 -24.98
CA PRO A 459 16.36 12.06 -24.15
C PRO A 459 14.89 12.35 -24.50
N LEU A 460 14.00 12.37 -23.52
CA LEU A 460 12.58 12.64 -23.71
C LEU A 460 12.24 14.11 -23.46
N LEU A 461 12.74 14.66 -22.35
CA LEU A 461 12.49 16.03 -21.93
C LEU A 461 13.81 16.71 -21.57
N GLY A 462 13.96 17.98 -21.95
CA GLY A 462 15.13 18.78 -21.60
C GLY A 462 15.18 20.05 -22.41
N PHE A 463 16.30 20.75 -22.34
CA PHE A 463 16.51 22.00 -23.07
C PHE A 463 17.61 21.87 -24.11
N ASN A 464 17.44 22.56 -25.22
CA ASN A 464 18.50 22.72 -26.21
C ASN A 464 19.49 23.84 -25.81
N SER A 465 20.53 24.04 -26.62
CA SER A 465 21.56 25.05 -26.36
C SER A 465 21.07 26.50 -26.41
N SER A 466 19.87 26.73 -26.94
CA SER A 466 19.22 28.05 -27.04
C SER A 466 18.22 28.34 -25.92
N GLY A 467 18.06 27.43 -24.94
CA GLY A 467 17.11 27.62 -23.84
C GLY A 467 15.67 27.21 -24.15
N ILE A 468 15.43 26.54 -25.29
CA ILE A 468 14.10 26.07 -25.69
C ILE A 468 13.85 24.74 -24.99
N LEU A 469 12.71 24.61 -24.30
CA LEU A 469 12.26 23.32 -23.77
C LEU A 469 11.82 22.44 -24.93
N ILE A 470 12.35 21.23 -24.97
CA ILE A 470 12.07 20.20 -25.97
C ILE A 470 11.41 19.03 -25.27
N ALA A 471 10.25 18.63 -25.77
CA ALA A 471 9.66 17.33 -25.54
C ALA A 471 9.76 16.52 -26.82
N GLN A 472 10.43 15.37 -26.78
CA GLN A 472 10.67 14.56 -27.96
C GLN A 472 10.43 13.07 -27.70
N SER A 473 10.12 12.34 -28.76
CA SER A 473 9.91 10.90 -28.76
C SER A 473 10.05 10.39 -30.19
N SER A 474 11.09 9.60 -30.47
CA SER A 474 11.52 9.30 -31.86
C SER A 474 11.67 10.61 -32.68
N SER A 475 11.31 10.62 -33.96
CA SER A 475 11.39 11.85 -34.77
C SER A 475 10.42 12.97 -34.37
N LEU A 476 9.55 12.76 -33.37
CA LEU A 476 8.57 13.75 -32.92
C LEU A 476 9.21 14.76 -31.97
N ILE A 477 8.99 16.04 -32.21
CA ILE A 477 9.54 17.15 -31.41
C ILE A 477 8.44 18.20 -31.18
N ILE A 478 8.26 18.59 -29.91
CA ILE A 478 7.53 19.79 -29.50
C ILE A 478 8.55 20.75 -28.88
N ALA A 479 8.52 22.00 -29.32
CA ALA A 479 9.42 23.05 -28.84
C ALA A 479 8.62 24.16 -28.14
N VAL A 480 9.04 24.52 -26.92
CA VAL A 480 8.50 25.64 -26.15
C VAL A 480 9.56 26.75 -26.11
N PRO A 481 9.38 27.84 -26.87
CA PRO A 481 10.44 28.84 -27.08
C PRO A 481 10.86 29.59 -25.82
N THR A 482 9.95 29.73 -24.86
CA THR A 482 10.17 30.49 -23.63
C THR A 482 9.77 29.67 -22.43
N PHE A 483 10.63 29.60 -21.42
CA PHE A 483 10.35 28.87 -20.19
C PHE A 483 10.81 29.66 -18.97
N PRO A 484 10.02 29.72 -17.88
CA PRO A 484 10.39 30.50 -16.70
C PRO A 484 11.53 29.81 -15.92
N LEU A 485 12.47 30.62 -15.44
CA LEU A 485 13.50 30.19 -14.50
C LEU A 485 13.01 30.32 -13.07
N ASN A 486 13.43 29.39 -12.21
CA ASN A 486 13.18 29.42 -10.77
C ASN A 486 11.69 29.45 -10.37
N VAL A 487 10.80 28.97 -11.24
CA VAL A 487 9.36 28.83 -10.98
C VAL A 487 8.97 27.37 -11.13
N TRP A 488 8.24 26.84 -10.15
CA TRP A 488 7.64 25.50 -10.26
C TRP A 488 6.65 25.48 -11.41
N THR A 489 6.92 24.61 -12.38
CA THR A 489 6.07 24.40 -13.55
C THR A 489 5.80 22.91 -13.69
N HIS A 490 4.53 22.53 -13.78
CA HIS A 490 4.14 21.16 -14.03
C HIS A 490 4.25 20.85 -15.51
N ILE A 491 4.94 19.76 -15.86
CA ILE A 491 5.09 19.27 -17.23
C ILE A 491 4.55 17.86 -17.31
N ALA A 492 3.70 17.60 -18.31
CA ALA A 492 3.35 16.24 -18.69
C ALA A 492 3.57 16.01 -20.18
N GLN A 493 4.37 15.00 -20.51
CA GLN A 493 4.54 14.48 -21.86
C GLN A 493 3.74 13.18 -21.98
N THR A 494 2.84 13.10 -22.96
CA THR A 494 2.09 11.87 -23.26
C THR A 494 2.32 11.46 -24.70
N PHE A 495 2.27 10.15 -24.97
CA PHE A 495 2.36 9.60 -26.30
C PHE A 495 1.40 8.43 -26.48
N SER A 496 0.71 8.42 -27.62
CA SER A 496 0.10 7.22 -28.20
C SER A 496 0.20 7.26 -29.71
N ILE A 497 0.09 6.13 -30.39
CA ILE A 497 0.12 6.11 -31.86
C ILE A 497 -1.10 6.84 -32.45
N GLN A 498 -2.24 6.81 -31.76
CA GLN A 498 -3.50 7.41 -32.19
C GLN A 498 -3.52 8.93 -32.00
N ASN A 499 -3.06 9.44 -30.86
CA ASN A 499 -3.13 10.86 -30.51
C ASN A 499 -1.79 11.58 -30.67
N GLY A 500 -0.72 10.85 -30.95
CA GLY A 500 0.63 11.37 -31.12
C GLY A 500 1.29 11.82 -29.83
N LEU A 501 2.36 12.60 -29.98
CA LEU A 501 3.09 13.21 -28.87
C LEU A 501 2.33 14.48 -28.43
N GLN A 502 2.02 14.58 -27.15
CA GLN A 502 1.38 15.75 -26.56
C GLN A 502 2.21 16.28 -25.38
N LEU A 503 2.30 17.59 -25.28
CA LEU A 503 2.91 18.28 -24.15
C LEU A 503 1.87 19.13 -23.43
N TYR A 504 1.83 19.03 -22.12
CA TYR A 504 0.98 19.82 -21.23
C TYR A 504 1.86 20.63 -20.28
N ILE A 505 1.46 21.89 -20.03
CA ILE A 505 2.13 22.82 -19.12
C ILE A 505 1.09 23.32 -18.13
N ASN A 506 1.34 23.15 -16.83
CA ASN A 506 0.43 23.54 -15.74
C ASN A 506 -1.01 23.06 -15.97
N GLY A 507 -1.17 21.78 -16.27
CA GLY A 507 -2.48 21.16 -16.49
C GLY A 507 -3.10 21.38 -17.86
N THR A 508 -2.57 22.30 -18.66
CA THR A 508 -3.16 22.71 -19.94
C THR A 508 -2.40 22.13 -21.12
N LEU A 509 -3.11 21.61 -22.13
CA LEU A 509 -2.49 21.13 -23.38
C LEU A 509 -1.78 22.29 -24.08
N TYR A 510 -0.47 22.18 -24.27
CA TYR A 510 0.33 23.14 -25.02
C TYR A 510 0.31 22.84 -26.51
N GLN A 511 0.65 21.60 -26.90
CA GLN A 511 0.73 21.21 -28.31
C GLN A 511 0.58 19.70 -28.50
N THR A 512 0.12 19.30 -29.68
CA THR A 512 0.11 17.91 -30.19
C THR A 512 0.90 17.82 -31.49
N VAL A 513 1.66 16.74 -31.66
CA VAL A 513 2.31 16.35 -32.91
C VAL A 513 1.85 14.95 -33.27
N VAL A 514 1.45 14.74 -34.52
CA VAL A 514 0.92 13.47 -35.03
C VAL A 514 1.88 12.32 -34.74
N GLY A 515 1.34 11.20 -34.26
CA GLY A 515 2.10 10.01 -33.92
C GLY A 515 2.75 9.36 -35.14
N VAL A 516 3.94 8.81 -34.95
CA VAL A 516 4.62 7.96 -35.92
C VAL A 516 5.00 6.63 -35.26
N PRO A 517 5.07 5.52 -36.01
CA PRO A 517 5.54 4.26 -35.45
C PRO A 517 6.93 4.40 -34.82
N MET A 518 7.12 3.78 -33.66
CA MET A 518 8.36 3.85 -32.89
C MET A 518 9.03 2.49 -32.81
N THR A 519 10.30 2.43 -33.19
CA THR A 519 11.16 1.26 -32.98
C THR A 519 11.78 1.32 -31.59
N PRO A 520 11.48 0.38 -30.69
CA PRO A 520 11.99 0.39 -29.32
C PRO A 520 13.34 -0.36 -29.22
N SER A 521 13.84 -0.53 -28.00
CA SER A 521 14.99 -1.39 -27.69
C SER A 521 14.65 -2.89 -27.66
N TYR A 522 13.37 -3.27 -27.51
CA TYR A 522 12.91 -4.64 -27.20
C TYR A 522 13.51 -5.21 -25.90
N GLN A 523 13.91 -4.32 -24.99
CA GLN A 523 14.55 -4.65 -23.72
C GLN A 523 13.93 -3.83 -22.58
N SER A 524 14.13 -4.27 -21.34
CA SER A 524 13.84 -3.46 -20.17
C SER A 524 14.70 -2.19 -20.18
N MET A 525 14.08 -1.07 -19.82
CA MET A 525 14.69 0.25 -19.90
C MET A 525 14.93 0.85 -18.51
N TYR A 526 15.92 1.74 -18.45
CA TYR A 526 16.17 2.66 -17.36
C TYR A 526 15.52 4.01 -17.66
N VAL A 527 14.98 4.65 -16.65
CA VAL A 527 14.58 6.07 -16.68
C VAL A 527 15.49 6.83 -15.74
N SER A 528 16.01 7.94 -16.20
CA SER A 528 16.88 8.82 -15.41
C SER A 528 16.48 10.27 -15.55
N ILE A 529 16.72 11.04 -14.49
CA ILE A 529 16.54 12.49 -14.47
C ILE A 529 17.81 13.20 -13.99
N GLY A 530 18.00 14.44 -14.44
CA GLY A 530 19.14 15.29 -14.06
C GLY A 530 20.38 15.11 -14.95
N SER A 531 20.74 13.89 -15.33
CA SER A 531 21.83 13.65 -16.28
C SER A 531 21.67 12.34 -17.05
N GLN A 532 22.27 12.29 -18.24
CA GLN A 532 22.44 11.06 -19.02
C GLN A 532 23.80 10.39 -18.81
N GLN A 533 24.80 11.11 -18.28
CA GLN A 533 26.18 10.64 -18.27
C GLN A 533 26.45 9.89 -16.96
N MET A 534 26.08 8.61 -16.92
CA MET A 534 26.14 7.75 -15.73
C MET A 534 27.28 6.73 -15.83
N GLY A 535 28.40 7.13 -16.42
CA GLY A 535 29.59 6.30 -16.65
C GLY A 535 29.75 5.80 -18.10
N GLY A 536 28.74 5.98 -18.96
CA GLY A 536 28.76 5.62 -20.37
C GLY A 536 29.07 6.77 -21.33
N SER A 537 28.90 6.50 -22.62
CA SER A 537 29.00 7.51 -23.69
C SER A 537 27.78 8.44 -23.69
N SER A 538 27.91 9.69 -24.14
CA SER A 538 26.77 10.60 -24.24
C SER A 538 25.79 10.15 -25.33
N CYS A 539 24.49 10.12 -25.02
CA CYS A 539 23.44 9.95 -26.01
C CYS A 539 23.32 11.23 -26.85
N MET A 540 23.85 11.19 -28.07
CA MET A 540 23.80 12.31 -29.02
C MET A 540 22.61 12.14 -29.96
N TRP A 541 21.39 12.31 -29.45
CA TRP A 541 20.19 12.12 -30.24
C TRP A 541 19.10 13.17 -29.96
N GLY A 542 18.44 13.61 -31.04
CA GLY A 542 17.36 14.59 -31.00
C GLY A 542 17.84 16.03 -30.86
N ALA A 543 16.97 16.91 -30.37
CA ALA A 543 17.21 18.35 -30.28
C ALA A 543 17.62 18.84 -28.88
N ILE A 544 17.62 17.96 -27.87
CA ILE A 544 18.04 18.29 -26.50
C ILE A 544 19.57 18.34 -26.42
N GLU A 545 20.11 19.31 -25.70
CA GLU A 545 21.55 19.42 -25.52
C GLU A 545 22.07 18.28 -24.62
N PRO A 546 23.13 17.54 -25.01
CA PRO A 546 23.67 16.41 -24.27
C PRO A 546 24.48 16.84 -23.04
N ARG A 547 23.86 17.56 -22.12
CA ARG A 547 24.42 18.02 -20.83
C ARG A 547 23.48 17.70 -19.68
N SER A 548 23.97 17.82 -18.46
CA SER A 548 23.15 17.67 -17.25
C SER A 548 22.22 18.86 -17.06
N TYR A 549 20.99 18.57 -16.64
CA TYR A 549 20.00 19.55 -16.21
C TYR A 549 20.39 20.15 -14.86
N ALA A 550 20.13 21.45 -14.68
CA ALA A 550 20.28 22.11 -13.39
C ALA A 550 18.96 22.72 -12.92
N GLY A 551 18.45 22.21 -11.81
CA GLY A 551 17.19 22.64 -11.23
C GLY A 551 16.58 21.59 -10.32
N ALA A 552 15.44 21.92 -9.74
CA ALA A 552 14.70 20.99 -8.90
C ALA A 552 13.66 20.20 -9.69
N VAL A 553 13.38 18.97 -9.23
CA VAL A 553 12.37 18.07 -9.77
C VAL A 553 11.60 17.46 -8.60
N ASP A 554 10.29 17.39 -8.76
CA ASP A 554 9.37 16.91 -7.75
C ASP A 554 8.24 16.07 -8.39
N GLU A 555 7.62 15.18 -7.63
CA GLU A 555 6.37 14.51 -7.98
C GLU A 555 6.40 13.73 -9.33
N LEU A 556 7.51 13.03 -9.62
CA LEU A 556 7.71 12.30 -10.88
C LEU A 556 6.76 11.09 -10.98
N ARG A 557 5.92 11.04 -12.01
CA ARG A 557 5.01 9.94 -12.32
C ARG A 557 5.25 9.41 -13.72
N ILE A 558 5.24 8.09 -13.88
CA ILE A 558 5.45 7.39 -15.14
C ILE A 558 4.33 6.38 -15.35
N TYR A 559 3.62 6.48 -16.48
CA TYR A 559 2.48 5.63 -16.82
C TYR A 559 2.75 4.80 -18.08
N ASN A 560 2.21 3.58 -18.14
CA ASN A 560 2.24 2.71 -19.31
C ASN A 560 1.12 2.99 -20.34
N ARG A 561 0.48 4.16 -20.23
CA ARG A 561 -0.59 4.62 -21.10
C ARG A 561 -0.54 6.12 -21.31
N GLN A 562 -1.32 6.60 -22.26
CA GLN A 562 -1.67 8.01 -22.35
C GLN A 562 -2.71 8.34 -21.27
N ILE A 563 -2.35 9.20 -20.33
CA ILE A 563 -3.29 9.75 -19.33
C ILE A 563 -4.12 10.88 -19.95
N THR A 564 -5.34 11.05 -19.46
CA THR A 564 -6.30 12.04 -19.97
C THR A 564 -6.00 13.45 -19.46
N THR A 565 -6.54 14.47 -20.14
CA THR A 565 -6.44 15.86 -19.68
C THR A 565 -7.02 16.06 -18.27
N ALA A 566 -8.08 15.33 -17.92
CA ALA A 566 -8.67 15.40 -16.58
C ALA A 566 -7.72 14.84 -15.51
N GLU A 567 -7.05 13.71 -15.79
CA GLU A 567 -6.04 13.15 -14.89
C GLU A 567 -4.83 14.08 -14.73
N ILE A 568 -4.39 14.70 -15.83
CA ILE A 568 -3.31 15.70 -15.82
C ILE A 568 -3.70 16.92 -14.97
N ALA A 569 -4.95 17.38 -15.06
CA ALA A 569 -5.45 18.48 -14.24
C ALA A 569 -5.39 18.14 -12.74
N VAL A 570 -5.70 16.90 -12.35
CA VAL A 570 -5.64 16.44 -10.94
C VAL A 570 -4.21 16.44 -10.39
N ILE A 571 -3.22 15.97 -11.17
CA ILE A 571 -1.83 15.89 -10.69
C ILE A 571 -1.04 17.22 -10.83
N SER A 572 -1.64 18.23 -11.48
CA SER A 572 -1.03 19.54 -11.73
C SER A 572 -1.60 20.68 -10.88
N SER A 573 -2.65 20.42 -10.09
CA SER A 573 -3.15 21.32 -9.05
C SER A 573 -2.24 21.25 -7.82
#